data_AF-A0A0Q7VZ55-F1
#
_entry.id   AF-A0A0Q7VZ55-F1
#
_cell.length_a   1.000
_cell.length_b   1.000
_cell.length_c   1.000
_cell.angle_alpha   90.00
_cell.angle_beta   90.00
_cell.angle_gamma   90.00
#
_symmetry.space_group_name_H-M   'P 1'
#
loop_
_entity.id
_entity.type
_entity.pdbx_description
1 polymer ?
#
loop_
_entity_poly.entity_id
_entity_poly.type
_entity_poly.pdbx_seq_one_letter_code
_entity_poly.pdbx_strand_id
1 'polypeptide(L)'
;MKKVIIAAAVALSALAGAAQAAEVSNTQFLQAARCRGLAASEGLGKLDTAGIDAFLKQETGARELPVRVSANNKISGAQKEGDKADGAKKEKLLAERSGACSAWLGGAATGAAMNTAN
;
A
#
# COMPACT_ATOMS: atom_id res chain seq x y z
N MET A 1 -0.36 30.48 -40.86
CA MET A 1 -0.16 30.46 -39.40
C MET A 1 -1.47 30.10 -38.71
N LYS A 2 -1.65 28.85 -38.30
CA LYS A 2 -2.75 28.40 -37.43
C LYS A 2 -2.11 27.63 -36.28
N LYS A 3 -2.19 28.17 -35.07
CA LYS A 3 -1.70 27.56 -33.84
C LYS A 3 -2.77 26.58 -33.37
N VAL A 4 -2.54 25.28 -33.58
CA VAL A 4 -3.39 24.24 -32.98
C VAL A 4 -2.83 23.97 -31.60
N ILE A 5 -3.52 24.48 -30.58
CA ILE A 5 -3.26 24.13 -29.17
C ILE A 5 -3.80 22.71 -29.01
N ILE A 6 -2.91 21.72 -29.04
CA ILE A 6 -3.26 20.35 -28.64
C ILE A 6 -3.18 20.33 -27.13
N ALA A 7 -4.32 20.54 -26.47
CA ALA A 7 -4.49 20.21 -25.07
C ALA A 7 -4.35 18.69 -24.95
N ALA A 8 -3.20 18.23 -24.43
CA ALA A 8 -3.03 16.85 -24.01
C ALA A 8 -3.90 16.62 -22.78
N ALA A 9 -5.16 16.24 -23.02
CA ALA A 9 -5.97 15.59 -22.02
C ALA A 9 -5.29 14.27 -21.69
N VAL A 10 -4.50 14.25 -20.61
CA VAL A 10 -4.12 13.00 -19.97
C VAL A 10 -5.41 12.40 -19.46
N ALA A 11 -5.95 11.48 -20.24
CA ALA A 11 -7.00 10.59 -19.82
C ALA A 11 -6.48 9.83 -18.59
N LEU A 12 -6.80 10.35 -17.40
CA LEU A 12 -6.91 9.54 -16.20
C LEU A 12 -7.98 8.51 -16.55
N SER A 13 -7.54 7.36 -17.04
CA SER A 13 -8.37 6.17 -17.11
C SER A 13 -8.79 5.87 -15.67
N ALA A 14 -9.95 6.42 -15.32
CA ALA A 14 -10.74 5.93 -14.21
C ALA A 14 -10.94 4.44 -14.47
N LEU A 15 -10.18 3.60 -13.76
CA LEU A 15 -10.58 2.22 -13.47
C LEU A 15 -11.79 2.29 -12.53
N ALA A 16 -12.88 2.86 -13.02
CA ALA A 16 -14.21 2.73 -12.47
C ALA A 16 -14.94 1.73 -13.39
N GLY A 17 -14.64 0.45 -13.20
CA GLY A 17 -15.18 -0.60 -14.05
C GLY A 17 -14.94 -1.97 -13.44
N ALA A 18 -15.96 -2.44 -12.73
CA ALA A 18 -16.06 -3.73 -12.06
C ALA A 18 -15.15 -3.91 -10.83
N ALA A 19 -15.69 -3.52 -9.68
CA ALA A 19 -15.39 -4.19 -8.42
C ALA A 19 -15.87 -5.65 -8.53
N GLN A 20 -15.10 -6.47 -9.23
CA GLN A 20 -14.97 -7.86 -8.82
C GLN A 20 -14.36 -7.75 -7.43
N ALA A 21 -15.04 -8.26 -6.41
CA ALA A 21 -14.40 -8.59 -5.14
C ALA A 21 -13.33 -9.65 -5.46
N ALA A 22 -12.21 -9.21 -6.03
CA ALA A 22 -11.07 -10.06 -6.31
C ALA A 22 -10.53 -10.43 -4.93
N GLU A 23 -10.54 -11.72 -4.63
CA GLU A 23 -9.96 -12.23 -3.40
C GLU A 23 -8.54 -11.71 -3.28
N VAL A 24 -8.23 -11.11 -2.13
CA VAL A 24 -6.89 -10.57 -1.86
C VAL A 24 -5.89 -11.71 -2.02
N SER A 25 -4.94 -11.54 -2.94
CA SER A 25 -3.92 -12.57 -3.15
C SER A 25 -2.87 -12.54 -2.03
N ASN A 26 -2.17 -13.66 -1.83
CA ASN A 26 -1.05 -13.71 -0.88
C ASN A 26 0.02 -12.66 -1.21
N THR A 27 0.21 -12.32 -2.49
CA THR A 27 1.15 -11.27 -2.91
C THR A 27 0.69 -9.90 -2.45
N GLN A 28 -0.60 -9.57 -2.57
CA GLN A 28 -1.16 -8.30 -2.08
C GLN A 28 -1.08 -8.21 -0.56
N PHE A 29 -1.41 -9.30 0.15
CA PHE A 29 -1.28 -9.38 1.61
C PHE A 29 0.16 -9.13 2.07
N LEU A 30 1.13 -9.78 1.42
CA LEU A 30 2.55 -9.61 1.72
C LEU A 30 3.08 -8.22 1.33
N GLN A 31 2.52 -7.60 0.30
CA GLN A 31 2.87 -6.23 -0.09
C GLN A 31 2.36 -5.22 0.94
N ALA A 32 1.10 -5.36 1.38
CA ALA A 32 0.57 -4.54 2.48
C ALA A 32 1.41 -4.70 3.75
N ALA A 33 1.86 -5.92 4.06
CA ALA A 33 2.76 -6.18 5.19
C ALA A 33 4.09 -5.42 5.07
N ARG A 34 4.71 -5.38 3.87
CA ARG A 34 5.91 -4.56 3.63
C ARG A 34 5.61 -3.06 3.78
N CYS A 35 4.51 -2.59 3.22
CA CYS A 35 4.09 -1.19 3.30
C CYS A 35 3.84 -0.73 4.74
N ARG A 36 3.24 -1.59 5.57
CA ARG A 36 3.09 -1.35 7.00
C ARG A 36 4.42 -1.13 7.69
N GLY A 37 5.43 -1.96 7.36
CA GLY A 37 6.79 -1.81 7.89
C GLY A 37 7.43 -0.47 7.51
N LEU A 38 7.41 -0.10 6.23
CA LEU A 38 7.97 1.18 5.75
C LEU A 38 7.25 2.41 6.32
N ALA A 39 5.94 2.30 6.55
CA ALA A 39 5.15 3.36 7.15
C ALA A 39 5.42 3.52 8.65
N ALA A 40 5.70 2.42 9.35
CA ALA A 40 6.06 2.43 10.76
C ALA A 40 7.51 2.88 11.04
N SER A 41 8.37 2.93 10.02
CA SER A 41 9.78 3.30 10.17
C SER A 41 9.96 4.75 10.64
N GLU A 42 10.73 4.93 11.71
CA GLU A 42 11.13 6.24 12.23
C GLU A 42 12.10 6.92 11.27
N GLY A 43 13.04 6.15 10.70
CA GLY A 43 14.04 6.66 9.75
C GLY A 43 13.46 7.27 8.47
N LEU A 44 12.22 6.91 8.10
CA LEU A 44 11.50 7.44 6.94
C LEU A 44 10.47 8.53 7.31
N GLY A 45 10.35 8.88 8.59
CA GLY A 45 9.29 9.74 9.10
C GLY A 45 7.97 8.96 9.18
N LYS A 46 7.71 8.40 10.36
CA LYS A 46 6.57 7.54 10.66
C LYS A 46 5.25 8.11 10.15
N LEU A 47 4.44 7.27 9.52
CA LEU A 47 3.08 7.57 9.03
C LEU A 47 2.03 6.83 9.86
N ASP A 48 0.77 7.24 9.72
CA ASP A 48 -0.34 6.47 10.26
C ASP A 48 -0.46 5.11 9.54
N THR A 49 -0.55 4.04 10.33
CA THR A 49 -0.65 2.66 9.83
C THR A 49 -2.01 2.03 10.09
N ALA A 50 -2.95 2.76 10.71
CA ALA A 50 -4.21 2.19 11.18
C ALA A 50 -4.99 1.47 10.07
N GLY A 51 -5.05 2.06 8.87
CA GLY A 51 -5.70 1.44 7.72
C GLY A 51 -5.06 0.12 7.28
N ILE A 52 -3.71 0.07 7.23
CA ILE A 52 -3.00 -1.15 6.84
C ILE A 52 -3.08 -2.21 7.94
N ASP A 53 -3.02 -1.81 9.21
CA ASP A 53 -3.17 -2.72 10.35
C ASP A 53 -4.57 -3.36 10.36
N ALA A 54 -5.62 -2.60 10.04
CA ALA A 54 -6.99 -3.11 9.92
C ALA A 54 -7.10 -4.13 8.76
N PHE A 55 -6.57 -3.79 7.59
CA PHE A 55 -6.54 -4.69 6.43
C PHE A 55 -5.80 -6.00 6.74
N LEU A 56 -4.59 -5.92 7.32
CA LEU A 56 -3.81 -7.11 7.65
C LEU A 56 -4.53 -8.00 8.68
N LYS A 57 -5.22 -7.40 9.66
CA LYS A 57 -6.01 -8.15 10.65
C LYS A 57 -7.21 -8.85 10.03
N GLN A 58 -7.89 -8.21 9.08
CA GLN A 58 -9.01 -8.83 8.38
C GLN A 58 -8.55 -10.03 7.55
N GLU A 59 -7.46 -9.85 6.80
CA GLU A 59 -7.03 -10.84 5.82
C GLU A 59 -6.23 -11.99 6.42
N THR A 60 -5.56 -11.80 7.58
CA THR A 60 -4.63 -12.79 8.16
C THR A 60 -5.29 -14.10 8.58
N GLY A 61 -6.57 -14.08 8.98
CA GLY A 61 -7.29 -15.25 9.47
C GLY A 61 -7.50 -16.33 8.41
N ALA A 62 -7.65 -15.91 7.15
CA ALA A 62 -7.84 -16.80 6.01
C ALA A 62 -6.52 -17.31 5.40
N ARG A 63 -5.35 -16.98 5.99
CA ARG A 63 -4.03 -17.29 5.42
C ARG A 63 -3.38 -18.50 6.07
N GLU A 64 -2.75 -19.29 5.23
CA GLU A 64 -1.85 -20.38 5.66
C GLU A 64 -0.73 -19.86 6.56
N LEU A 65 -0.31 -20.69 7.52
CA LEU A 65 0.72 -20.33 8.51
C LEU A 65 2.02 -19.76 7.87
N PRO A 66 2.57 -20.32 6.77
CA PRO A 66 3.77 -19.78 6.14
C PRO A 66 3.60 -18.36 5.60
N VAL A 67 2.40 -18.02 5.11
CA VAL A 67 2.08 -16.67 4.60
C VAL A 67 2.02 -15.67 5.76
N ARG A 68 1.41 -16.06 6.88
CA ARG A 68 1.34 -15.25 8.09
C ARG A 68 2.72 -14.95 8.67
N VAL A 69 3.59 -15.96 8.75
CA VAL A 69 4.99 -15.79 9.17
C VAL A 69 5.74 -14.86 8.22
N SER A 70 5.56 -15.06 6.90
CA SER A 70 6.18 -14.21 5.88
C SER A 70 5.74 -12.75 5.99
N ALA A 71 4.46 -12.47 6.29
CA ALA A 71 3.97 -11.12 6.51
C ALA A 71 4.64 -10.46 7.73
N ASN A 72 4.73 -11.16 8.86
CA ASN A 72 5.41 -10.63 10.05
C ASN A 72 6.89 -10.34 9.79
N ASN A 73 7.57 -11.21 9.03
CA ASN A 73 8.95 -11.01 8.62
C ASN A 73 9.09 -9.81 7.68
N LYS A 74 8.16 -9.60 6.74
CA LYS A 74 8.16 -8.43 5.85
C LYS A 74 7.92 -7.13 6.61
N ILE A 75 6.99 -7.11 7.56
CA ILE A 75 6.75 -5.96 8.43
C ILE A 75 8.03 -5.58 9.17
N SER A 76 8.59 -6.54 9.93
CA SER A 76 9.76 -6.29 10.78
C SER A 76 11.00 -5.97 9.95
N GLY A 77 11.17 -6.65 8.82
CA GLY A 77 12.29 -6.44 7.91
C GLY A 77 12.24 -5.07 7.25
N ALA A 78 11.09 -4.69 6.70
CA ALA A 78 10.90 -3.39 6.05
C ALA A 78 10.98 -2.24 7.05
N GLN A 79 10.46 -2.41 8.27
CA GLN A 79 10.59 -1.42 9.33
C GLN A 79 12.06 -1.15 9.65
N LYS A 80 12.83 -2.20 9.94
CA LYS A 80 14.28 -2.11 10.20
C LYS A 80 15.05 -1.55 9.00
N GLU A 81 14.64 -1.91 7.80
CA GLU A 81 15.23 -1.41 6.56
C GLU A 81 15.04 0.11 6.45
N GLY A 82 13.84 0.62 6.70
CA GLY A 82 13.54 2.05 6.69
C GLY A 82 14.15 2.81 7.87
N ASP A 83 14.23 2.21 9.06
CA ASP A 83 14.86 2.81 10.24
C ASP A 83 16.35 3.06 10.04
N LYS A 84 17.01 2.14 9.34
CA LYS A 84 18.45 2.19 9.04
C LYS A 84 18.77 2.84 7.69
N ALA A 85 17.78 3.36 6.97
CA ALA A 85 18.00 3.88 5.64
C ALA A 85 18.59 5.29 5.68
N ASP A 86 19.66 5.48 4.92
CA ASP A 86 20.33 6.75 4.71
C ASP A 86 20.57 7.01 3.20
N GLY A 87 20.86 8.27 2.87
CA GLY A 87 21.14 8.73 1.50
C GLY A 87 20.19 8.17 0.43
N ALA A 88 20.79 7.65 -0.65
CA ALA A 88 20.07 7.10 -1.79
C ALA A 88 19.14 5.92 -1.43
N LYS A 89 19.43 5.16 -0.36
CA LYS A 89 18.56 4.08 0.08
C LYS A 89 17.28 4.62 0.70
N LYS A 90 17.40 5.67 1.52
CA LYS A 90 16.24 6.36 2.11
C LYS A 90 15.34 6.93 1.03
N GLU A 91 15.90 7.58 0.02
CA GLU A 91 15.13 8.13 -1.12
C GLU A 91 14.36 7.05 -1.89
N LYS A 92 14.99 5.89 -2.12
CA LYS A 92 14.32 4.73 -2.76
C LYS A 92 13.17 4.18 -1.94
N LEU A 93 13.35 4.01 -0.63
CA LEU A 93 12.29 3.50 0.24
C LEU A 93 11.16 4.51 0.41
N LEU A 94 11.46 5.81 0.40
CA LEU A 94 10.46 6.87 0.35
C LEU A 94 9.65 6.81 -0.94
N ALA A 95 10.30 6.61 -2.09
CA ALA A 95 9.63 6.44 -3.38
C ALA A 95 8.77 5.17 -3.43
N GLU A 96 9.23 4.07 -2.85
CA GLU A 96 8.43 2.85 -2.71
C GLU A 96 7.19 3.10 -1.85
N ARG A 97 7.37 3.78 -0.70
CA ARG A 97 6.29 4.11 0.22
C ARG A 97 5.27 5.06 -0.41
N SER A 98 5.71 6.10 -1.12
CA SER A 98 4.79 7.06 -1.76
C SER A 98 4.18 6.54 -3.07
N GLY A 99 4.83 5.60 -3.74
CA GLY A 99 4.34 4.96 -4.96
C GLY A 99 3.52 3.72 -4.65
N ALA A 100 4.21 2.57 -4.48
CA ALA A 100 3.59 1.25 -4.36
C ALA A 100 2.71 1.10 -3.11
N CYS A 101 3.00 1.83 -2.03
CA CYS A 101 2.23 1.76 -0.79
C CYS A 101 1.10 2.79 -0.68
N SER A 102 0.96 3.71 -1.65
CA SER A 102 -0.09 4.73 -1.65
C SER A 102 -1.50 4.15 -1.55
N ALA A 103 -1.76 3.02 -2.22
CA ALA A 103 -3.04 2.31 -2.19
C ALA A 103 -3.44 1.84 -0.79
N TRP A 104 -2.47 1.58 0.09
CA TRP A 104 -2.69 1.10 1.46
C TRP A 104 -2.65 2.24 2.49
N LEU A 105 -1.93 3.32 2.21
CA LEU A 105 -1.75 4.47 3.10
C LEU A 105 -2.88 5.51 2.99
N GLY A 106 -3.61 5.56 1.87
CA GLY A 106 -4.71 6.50 1.64
C GLY A 106 -6.07 6.10 2.21
N GLY A 107 -6.14 5.09 3.09
CA GLY A 107 -7.41 4.61 3.68
C GLY A 107 -8.35 3.87 2.71
N ALA A 108 -7.98 3.72 1.45
CA ALA A 108 -8.77 3.08 0.39
C ALA A 108 -8.30 1.65 0.07
N ALA A 109 -7.75 0.95 1.05
CA ALA A 109 -7.64 -0.51 1.04
C ALA A 109 -9.06 -1.09 1.11
N THR A 110 -9.76 -1.01 -0.02
CA THR A 110 -11.16 -1.40 -0.18
C THR A 110 -11.27 -2.90 0.02
N GLY A 111 -12.06 -3.26 1.03
CA GLY A 111 -12.40 -4.64 1.35
C GLY A 111 -13.53 -4.78 2.38
N ALA A 112 -13.74 -3.81 3.29
CA ALA A 112 -14.82 -3.93 4.28
C ALA A 112 -15.35 -2.63 4.89
N ALA A 113 -15.28 -1.48 4.19
CA ALA A 113 -15.81 -0.23 4.73
C ALA A 113 -16.69 0.52 3.74
N MET A 114 -17.73 -0.15 3.23
CA MET A 114 -18.94 0.50 2.74
C MET A 114 -20.16 -0.33 3.14
N ASN A 115 -20.44 -0.35 4.45
CA ASN A 115 -21.79 -0.63 4.92
C ASN A 115 -22.14 0.35 6.06
N THR A 116 -22.17 1.63 5.71
CA THR A 116 -22.83 2.67 6.50
C THR A 116 -23.53 3.61 5.51
N ALA A 117 -24.75 3.27 5.12
CA ALA A 117 -25.88 4.17 4.79
C ALA A 117 -26.89 3.46 3.87
N ASN A 118 -27.90 2.82 4.46
CA ASN A 118 -29.31 3.25 4.46
C ASN A 118 -30.17 2.18 5.12
#